data_AF-A0A061N643-F1
#
_entry.id   AF-A0A061N643-F1
#
_cell.length_a   1.000
_cell.length_b   1.000
_cell.length_c   1.000
_cell.angle_alpha   90.00
_cell.angle_beta   90.00
_cell.angle_gamma   90.00
#
_symmetry.space_group_name_H-M   'P 1'
#
loop_
_entity.id
_entity.type
_entity.pdbx_description
1 polymer ?
#
loop_
_entity_poly.entity_id
_entity_poly.type
_entity_poly.pdbx_seq_one_letter_code
_entity_poly.pdbx_strand_id
1 'polypeptide(L)'
;MLLQYHSENEISVGGVNHHGNRWINATGGQDVAEGDINGIKEVNMEQVYNWDPDIIYITNFTETQPEDLYENVFRGQDWSDVTAVREQQVYKIPLGIYRWMPPSGDAPLMLKWMAQKNHPERFEYSIEEEIKTYYDEFYDYDISDEQIYDVLNPSSEAAKY
;
A
#
# COMPACT_ATOMS: atom_id res chain seq x y z
N MET A 1 -7.55 3.50 2.13
CA MET A 1 -7.96 3.07 0.78
C MET A 1 -6.83 2.29 0.11
N LEU A 2 -7.13 1.29 -0.72
CA LEU A 2 -6.14 0.54 -1.51
C LEU A 2 -6.21 0.94 -3.00
N LEU A 3 -5.17 1.58 -3.51
CA LEU A 3 -5.04 1.98 -4.91
C LEU A 3 -4.38 0.85 -5.72
N GLN A 4 -5.21 0.08 -6.43
CA GLN A 4 -4.83 -1.17 -7.09
C GLN A 4 -4.16 -0.94 -8.45
N TYR A 5 -4.86 -0.29 -9.39
CA TYR A 5 -4.27 0.13 -10.66
C TYR A 5 -4.42 1.64 -10.77
N HIS A 6 -3.40 2.30 -11.30
CA HIS A 6 -3.39 3.75 -11.38
C HIS A 6 -2.54 4.22 -12.56
N SER A 7 -3.06 5.20 -13.27
CA SER A 7 -2.38 5.97 -14.31
C SER A 7 -3.09 7.32 -14.49
N GLU A 8 -2.64 8.15 -15.43
CA GLU A 8 -3.34 9.41 -15.76
C GLU A 8 -4.83 9.18 -16.13
N ASN A 9 -5.16 8.02 -16.72
CA ASN A 9 -6.50 7.71 -17.22
C ASN A 9 -7.26 6.67 -16.40
N GLU A 10 -6.69 6.15 -15.31
CA GLU A 10 -7.32 5.08 -14.54
C GLU A 10 -7.06 5.28 -13.05
N ILE A 11 -8.13 5.20 -12.26
CA ILE A 11 -8.07 5.07 -10.80
C ILE A 11 -8.86 3.83 -10.44
N SER A 12 -8.19 2.72 -10.19
CA SER A 12 -8.82 1.47 -9.80
C SER A 12 -8.51 1.16 -8.34
N VAL A 13 -9.55 1.00 -7.53
CA VAL A 13 -9.42 0.71 -6.09
C VAL A 13 -9.94 -0.68 -5.76
N GLY A 14 -9.39 -1.28 -4.70
CA GLY A 14 -9.91 -2.51 -4.11
C GLY A 14 -10.94 -2.22 -3.03
N GLY A 15 -12.03 -2.99 -2.98
CA GLY A 15 -13.04 -2.96 -1.91
C GLY A 15 -13.37 -4.36 -1.37
N VAL A 16 -14.63 -4.61 -1.01
CA VAL A 16 -15.05 -5.91 -0.45
C VAL A 16 -14.67 -7.07 -1.38
N ASN A 17 -14.30 -8.22 -0.81
CA ASN A 17 -13.77 -9.39 -1.53
C ASN A 17 -12.40 -9.20 -2.22
N HIS A 18 -11.74 -8.05 -2.08
CA HIS A 18 -10.33 -7.90 -2.43
C HIS A 18 -9.42 -8.31 -1.27
N HIS A 19 -8.20 -8.80 -1.55
CA HIS A 19 -7.26 -9.19 -0.50
C HIS A 19 -6.83 -8.00 0.37
N GLY A 20 -6.59 -6.84 -0.26
CA GLY A 20 -6.22 -5.63 0.48
C GLY A 20 -7.28 -5.16 1.48
N ASN A 21 -8.58 -5.33 1.19
CA ASN A 21 -9.65 -5.05 2.14
C ASN A 21 -9.50 -5.91 3.42
N ARG A 22 -9.17 -7.20 3.26
CA ARG A 22 -8.91 -8.09 4.40
C ARG A 22 -7.70 -7.66 5.22
N TRP A 23 -6.63 -7.19 4.56
CA TRP A 23 -5.44 -6.69 5.25
C TRP A 23 -5.72 -5.41 6.05
N ILE A 24 -6.45 -4.47 5.45
CA ILE A 24 -6.87 -3.23 6.12
C ILE A 24 -7.68 -3.58 7.38
N ASN A 25 -8.71 -4.43 7.24
CA ASN A 25 -9.57 -4.82 8.36
C ASN A 25 -8.81 -5.60 9.43
N ALA A 26 -7.93 -6.53 9.04
CA ALA A 26 -7.14 -7.35 9.99
C ALA A 26 -6.13 -6.53 10.80
N THR A 27 -5.71 -5.38 10.28
CA THR A 27 -4.77 -4.46 10.94
C THR A 27 -5.49 -3.28 11.60
N GLY A 28 -6.81 -3.37 11.75
CA GLY A 28 -7.62 -2.39 12.47
C GLY A 28 -7.85 -1.07 11.74
N GLY A 29 -7.64 -1.03 10.41
CA GLY A 29 -8.06 0.07 9.57
C GLY A 29 -9.50 -0.09 9.09
N GLN A 30 -10.09 0.99 8.59
CA GLN A 30 -11.38 0.98 7.91
C GLN A 30 -11.16 1.19 6.41
N ASP A 31 -11.65 0.25 5.59
CA ASP A 31 -11.58 0.40 4.15
C ASP A 31 -12.75 1.26 3.64
N VAL A 32 -12.45 2.52 3.32
CA VAL A 32 -13.43 3.51 2.84
C VAL A 32 -14.19 3.07 1.58
N ALA A 33 -13.63 2.15 0.78
CA ALA A 33 -14.26 1.65 -0.44
C ALA A 33 -15.15 0.40 -0.22
N GLU A 34 -15.14 -0.21 0.98
CA GLU A 34 -15.78 -1.50 1.25
C GLU A 34 -17.30 -1.50 1.01
N GLY A 35 -17.97 -0.38 1.28
CA GLY A 35 -19.43 -0.24 1.11
C GLY A 35 -19.88 -0.10 -0.34
N ASP A 36 -19.00 0.40 -1.21
CA ASP A 36 -19.35 0.82 -2.57
C ASP A 36 -18.72 -0.08 -3.65
N ILE A 37 -17.59 -0.72 -3.35
CA ILE A 37 -16.76 -1.45 -4.32
C ILE A 37 -16.68 -2.92 -3.97
N ASN A 38 -16.99 -3.79 -4.95
CA ASN A 38 -16.79 -5.24 -4.86
C ASN A 38 -15.70 -5.70 -5.84
N GLY A 39 -14.65 -6.32 -5.31
CA GLY A 39 -13.44 -6.69 -6.02
C GLY A 39 -12.57 -5.46 -6.30
N ILE A 40 -12.16 -5.32 -7.56
CA ILE A 40 -11.42 -4.15 -8.06
C ILE A 40 -12.33 -3.42 -9.04
N LYS A 41 -12.45 -2.10 -8.89
CA LYS A 41 -13.24 -1.26 -9.80
C LYS A 41 -12.54 0.05 -10.07
N GLU A 42 -12.68 0.49 -11.31
CA GLU A 42 -12.36 1.85 -11.72
C GLU A 42 -13.37 2.82 -11.10
N VAL A 43 -12.85 3.94 -10.60
CA VAL A 43 -13.56 5.04 -9.94
C VAL A 43 -13.04 6.37 -10.46
N ASN A 44 -13.63 7.46 -9.99
CA ASN A 44 -13.16 8.81 -10.31
C ASN A 44 -12.77 9.60 -9.05
N MET A 45 -12.18 10.78 -9.24
CA MET A 45 -11.78 11.64 -8.13
C MET A 45 -12.96 12.10 -7.26
N GLU A 46 -14.17 12.26 -7.82
CA GLU A 46 -15.35 12.63 -7.02
C GLU A 46 -15.67 11.54 -5.96
N GLN A 47 -15.54 10.26 -6.32
CA GLN A 47 -15.66 9.16 -5.36
C GLN A 47 -14.53 9.20 -4.33
N VAL A 48 -13.29 9.44 -4.76
CA VAL A 48 -12.14 9.57 -3.85
C VAL A 48 -12.35 10.71 -2.84
N TYR A 49 -12.85 11.87 -3.27
CA TYR A 49 -13.17 12.99 -2.37
C TYR A 49 -14.31 12.68 -1.40
N ASN A 50 -15.32 11.94 -1.85
CA ASN A 50 -16.42 11.54 -0.97
C ASN A 50 -15.96 10.56 0.12
N TRP A 51 -14.98 9.72 -0.18
CA TRP A 51 -14.39 8.80 0.80
C TRP A 51 -13.36 9.45 1.70
N ASP A 52 -12.64 10.46 1.19
CA ASP A 52 -11.55 11.19 1.84
C ASP A 52 -10.65 10.32 2.75
N PRO A 53 -9.88 9.38 2.18
CA PRO A 53 -9.08 8.46 2.98
C PRO A 53 -7.98 9.18 3.79
N ASP A 54 -7.81 8.77 5.04
CA ASP A 54 -6.68 9.19 5.88
C ASP A 54 -5.35 8.55 5.44
N ILE A 55 -5.41 7.34 4.85
CA ILE A 55 -4.23 6.60 4.37
C ILE A 55 -4.52 6.01 2.98
N ILE A 56 -3.58 6.14 2.05
CA ILE A 56 -3.59 5.48 0.74
C ILE A 56 -2.46 4.46 0.66
N TYR A 57 -2.80 3.22 0.36
CA TYR A 57 -1.85 2.15 0.06
C TYR A 57 -1.80 1.91 -1.44
N ILE A 58 -0.66 2.21 -2.07
CA ILE A 58 -0.42 2.00 -3.50
C ILE A 58 0.16 0.61 -3.71
N THR A 59 -0.48 -0.21 -4.54
CA THR A 59 0.02 -1.56 -4.80
C THR A 59 1.18 -1.58 -5.81
N ASN A 60 1.86 -2.72 -5.90
CA ASN A 60 2.92 -2.98 -6.90
C ASN A 60 2.36 -3.41 -8.28
N PHE A 61 1.12 -3.06 -8.60
CA PHE A 61 0.51 -3.28 -9.92
C PHE A 61 0.39 -1.99 -10.75
N THR A 62 0.96 -0.89 -10.24
CA THR A 62 1.04 0.41 -10.90
C THR A 62 2.43 1.00 -10.70
N GLU A 63 2.89 1.79 -11.66
CA GLU A 63 4.15 2.53 -11.58
C GLU A 63 4.07 3.72 -10.61
N THR A 64 2.86 4.14 -10.22
CA THR A 64 2.63 5.29 -9.35
C THR A 64 3.37 5.15 -8.02
N GLN A 65 4.01 6.23 -7.61
CA GLN A 65 4.69 6.42 -6.33
C GLN A 65 3.96 7.46 -5.48
N PRO A 66 4.21 7.50 -4.15
CA PRO A 66 3.65 8.53 -3.28
C PRO A 66 3.92 9.95 -3.79
N GLU A 67 5.14 10.21 -4.27
CA GLU A 67 5.56 11.51 -4.81
C GLU A 67 4.68 11.97 -5.96
N ASP A 68 4.24 11.07 -6.83
CA ASP A 68 3.39 11.41 -7.96
C ASP A 68 2.02 11.98 -7.51
N LEU A 69 1.49 11.47 -6.39
CA LEU A 69 0.25 11.98 -5.80
C LEU A 69 0.48 13.29 -5.05
N TYR A 70 1.60 13.41 -4.34
CA TYR A 70 1.99 14.65 -3.63
C TYR A 70 2.23 15.82 -4.59
N GLU A 71 2.88 15.56 -5.72
CA GLU A 71 3.17 16.54 -6.76
C GLU A 71 2.00 16.73 -7.74
N ASN A 72 0.95 15.93 -7.62
CA ASN A 72 -0.29 16.01 -8.39
C ASN A 72 -0.04 15.98 -9.91
N VAL A 73 0.80 15.04 -10.36
CA VAL A 73 1.34 15.01 -11.73
C VAL A 73 0.35 14.47 -12.76
N PHE A 74 -0.73 13.80 -12.32
CA PHE A 74 -1.70 13.14 -13.20
C PHE A 74 -2.76 14.12 -13.69
N ARG A 75 -2.72 14.47 -14.97
CA ARG A 75 -3.65 15.44 -15.54
C ARG A 75 -5.11 14.95 -15.41
N GLY A 76 -5.96 15.83 -14.89
CA GLY A 76 -7.40 15.53 -14.74
C GLY A 76 -7.74 14.83 -13.43
N GLN A 77 -6.75 14.58 -12.59
CA GLN A 77 -6.90 14.11 -11.22
C GLN A 77 -6.31 15.17 -10.30
N ASP A 78 -7.01 15.53 -9.23
CA ASP A 78 -6.52 16.53 -8.27
C ASP A 78 -6.44 15.94 -6.87
N TRP A 79 -5.30 15.36 -6.56
CA TRP A 79 -5.07 14.67 -5.30
C TRP A 79 -4.79 15.63 -4.13
N SER A 80 -4.65 16.94 -4.38
CA SER A 80 -4.12 17.89 -3.41
C SER A 80 -5.01 18.14 -2.19
N ASP A 81 -6.33 17.93 -2.33
CA ASP A 81 -7.30 18.10 -1.24
C ASP A 81 -7.58 16.80 -0.46
N VAL A 82 -7.04 15.65 -0.90
CA VAL A 82 -7.25 14.37 -0.21
C VAL A 82 -6.44 14.33 1.08
N THR A 83 -7.07 13.96 2.20
CA THR A 83 -6.43 13.97 3.53
C THR A 83 -5.13 13.18 3.58
N ALA A 84 -5.10 11.94 3.07
CA ALA A 84 -3.86 11.14 2.99
C ALA A 84 -2.71 11.85 2.25
N VAL A 85 -3.02 12.62 1.21
CA VAL A 85 -2.02 13.33 0.39
C VAL A 85 -1.49 14.56 1.14
N ARG A 86 -2.40 15.34 1.72
CA ARG A 86 -2.09 16.51 2.56
C ARG A 86 -1.25 16.16 3.78
N GLU A 87 -1.51 15.01 4.39
CA GLU A 87 -0.84 14.53 5.60
C GLU A 87 0.33 13.58 5.31
N GLN A 88 0.69 13.38 4.04
CA GLN A 88 1.77 12.51 3.58
C GLN A 88 1.66 11.06 4.11
N GLN A 89 0.44 10.55 4.15
CA GLN A 89 0.09 9.17 4.52
C GLN A 89 -0.21 8.35 3.26
N VAL A 90 0.64 8.47 2.24
CA VAL A 90 0.59 7.65 1.02
C VAL A 90 1.78 6.70 1.03
N TYR A 91 1.51 5.40 0.95
CA TYR A 91 2.53 4.37 1.08
C TYR A 91 2.52 3.41 -0.10
N LYS A 92 3.68 3.21 -0.72
CA LYS A 92 3.91 2.10 -1.64
C LYS A 92 4.04 0.81 -0.83
N ILE A 93 3.28 -0.22 -1.19
CA ILE A 93 3.37 -1.52 -0.51
C ILE A 93 4.76 -2.13 -0.78
N PRO A 94 5.45 -2.68 0.26
CA PRO A 94 6.75 -3.30 0.09
C PRO A 94 6.76 -4.47 -0.91
N LEU A 95 7.91 -4.72 -1.50
CA LEU A 95 8.15 -5.80 -2.45
C LEU A 95 9.30 -6.69 -1.97
N GLY A 96 8.96 -7.83 -1.39
CA GLY A 96 9.92 -8.85 -0.97
C GLY A 96 10.32 -9.79 -2.11
N ILE A 97 10.46 -11.08 -1.79
CA ILE A 97 10.65 -12.14 -2.80
C ILE A 97 9.48 -12.15 -3.79
N TYR A 98 8.28 -11.80 -3.31
CA TYR A 98 7.11 -11.54 -4.12
C TYR A 98 6.36 -10.32 -3.57
N ARG A 99 5.33 -9.86 -4.31
CA ARG A 99 4.43 -8.79 -3.85
C ARG A 99 3.81 -9.18 -2.51
N TRP A 100 3.81 -8.26 -1.56
CA TRP A 100 3.20 -8.46 -0.24
C TRP A 100 1.68 -8.34 -0.24
N MET A 101 1.10 -7.61 -1.21
CA MET A 101 -0.36 -7.39 -1.27
C MET A 101 -1.15 -8.67 -1.59
N PRO A 102 -0.85 -9.44 -2.65
CA PRO A 102 -1.47 -10.74 -2.84
C PRO A 102 -1.04 -11.70 -1.71
N PRO A 103 -1.89 -12.65 -1.28
CA PRO A 103 -1.48 -13.68 -0.33
C PRO A 103 -0.25 -14.43 -0.84
N SER A 104 0.83 -14.34 -0.08
CA SER A 104 2.14 -14.92 -0.42
C SER A 104 2.84 -15.42 0.84
N GLY A 105 4.03 -15.99 0.69
CA GLY A 105 4.88 -16.37 1.83
C GLY A 105 5.13 -15.20 2.77
N ASP A 106 5.29 -13.99 2.25
CA ASP A 106 5.60 -12.78 3.04
C ASP A 106 4.36 -12.11 3.67
N ALA A 107 3.18 -12.73 3.60
CA ALA A 107 1.95 -12.16 4.17
C ALA A 107 2.04 -11.77 5.67
N PRO A 108 2.80 -12.46 6.55
CA PRO A 108 3.00 -12.01 7.92
C PRO A 108 3.69 -10.63 8.00
N LEU A 109 4.68 -10.36 7.14
CA LEU A 109 5.37 -9.07 7.09
C LEU A 109 4.44 -7.95 6.58
N MET A 110 3.55 -8.26 5.62
CA MET A 110 2.51 -7.34 5.17
C MET A 110 1.62 -6.85 6.32
N LEU A 111 1.15 -7.78 7.15
CA LEU A 111 0.31 -7.46 8.32
C LEU A 111 1.06 -6.58 9.32
N LYS A 112 2.32 -6.89 9.62
CA LYS A 112 3.13 -6.07 10.54
C LYS A 112 3.39 -4.69 9.96
N TRP A 113 3.83 -4.58 8.71
CA TRP A 113 4.07 -3.29 8.10
C TRP A 113 2.80 -2.42 8.07
N MET A 114 1.66 -2.98 7.64
CA MET A 114 0.39 -2.24 7.56
C MET A 114 -0.17 -1.89 8.95
N ALA A 115 -0.05 -2.76 9.95
CA ALA A 115 -0.45 -2.44 11.32
C ALA A 115 0.33 -1.25 11.88
N GLN A 116 1.64 -1.21 11.64
CA GLN A 116 2.48 -0.08 12.04
C GLN A 116 2.10 1.21 11.33
N LYS A 117 1.78 1.18 10.03
CA LYS A 117 1.31 2.37 9.30
C LYS A 117 -0.06 2.84 9.77
N ASN A 118 -0.97 1.93 10.10
CA ASN A 118 -2.31 2.27 10.58
C ASN A 118 -2.32 2.79 12.03
N HIS A 119 -1.46 2.27 12.90
CA HIS A 119 -1.46 2.60 14.34
C HIS A 119 -0.02 2.72 14.89
N PRO A 120 0.78 3.71 14.44
CA PRO A 120 2.19 3.82 14.81
C PRO A 120 2.42 3.98 16.31
N GLU A 121 1.46 4.54 17.05
CA GLU A 121 1.51 4.69 18.51
C GLU A 121 1.23 3.39 19.29
N ARG A 122 0.79 2.32 18.61
CA ARG A 122 0.54 1.00 19.22
C ARG A 122 1.58 -0.03 18.84
N PHE A 123 2.22 0.11 17.68
CA PHE A 123 3.13 -0.87 17.10
C PHE A 123 4.54 -0.29 16.95
N GLU A 124 5.30 -0.33 18.05
CA GLU A 124 6.61 0.32 18.20
C GLU A 124 7.83 -0.56 17.81
N TYR A 125 7.65 -1.63 17.02
CA TYR A 125 8.78 -2.45 16.54
C TYR A 125 9.51 -1.82 15.35
N SER A 126 10.76 -2.22 15.10
CA SER A 126 11.43 -1.91 13.83
C SER A 126 10.98 -2.90 12.77
N ILE A 127 10.39 -2.41 11.68
CA ILE A 127 9.98 -3.30 10.58
C ILE A 127 11.20 -3.93 9.88
N GLU A 128 12.35 -3.26 9.91
CA GLU A 128 13.62 -3.74 9.39
C GLU A 128 14.12 -4.96 10.17
N GLU A 129 14.08 -4.90 11.51
CA GLU A 129 14.44 -6.04 12.37
C GLU A 129 13.49 -7.24 12.16
N GLU A 130 12.21 -6.96 11.95
CA GLU A 130 11.20 -7.98 11.65
C GLU A 130 11.45 -8.66 10.31
N ILE A 131 11.80 -7.89 9.26
CA ILE A 131 12.20 -8.45 7.97
C ILE A 131 13.46 -9.31 8.12
N LYS A 132 14.47 -8.80 8.82
CA LYS A 132 15.73 -9.52 9.02
C LYS A 132 15.53 -10.86 9.72
N THR A 133 14.76 -10.86 10.81
CA THR A 133 14.42 -12.07 11.56
C THR A 133 13.61 -13.04 10.70
N TYR A 134 12.64 -12.54 9.94
CA TYR A 134 11.80 -13.37 9.08
C TYR A 134 12.60 -14.06 7.96
N TYR A 135 13.51 -13.33 7.31
CA TYR A 135 14.33 -13.87 6.23
C TYR A 135 15.34 -14.92 6.73
N ASP A 136 15.92 -14.72 7.92
CA ASP A 136 16.77 -15.71 8.57
C ASP A 136 15.98 -16.98 8.91
N GLU A 137 14.87 -16.85 9.63
CA GLU A 137 14.11 -18.01 10.14
C GLU A 137 13.42 -18.83 9.03
N PHE A 138 12.83 -18.16 8.04
CA PHE A 138 11.99 -18.83 7.04
C PHE A 138 12.69 -19.09 5.71
N TYR A 139 13.73 -18.33 5.39
CA TYR A 139 14.45 -18.45 4.12
C TYR A 139 15.93 -18.84 4.27
N ASP A 140 16.46 -18.97 5.49
CA ASP A 140 17.89 -19.24 5.75
C ASP A 140 18.77 -18.23 5.00
N TYR A 141 18.35 -16.96 5.02
CA TYR A 141 18.95 -15.88 4.22
C TYR A 141 19.24 -14.64 5.07
N ASP A 142 20.53 -14.32 5.21
CA ASP A 142 21.00 -13.07 5.83
C ASP A 142 20.82 -11.90 4.85
N ILE A 143 19.66 -11.26 4.93
CA ILE A 143 19.33 -10.09 4.11
C ILE A 143 20.10 -8.86 4.57
N SER A 144 20.72 -8.14 3.63
CA SER A 144 21.48 -6.93 3.93
C SER A 144 20.56 -5.73 4.18
N ASP A 145 21.07 -4.72 4.90
CA ASP A 145 20.31 -3.48 5.15
C ASP A 145 19.94 -2.75 3.85
N GLU A 146 20.77 -2.86 2.80
CA GLU A 146 20.47 -2.34 1.46
C GLU A 146 19.29 -3.07 0.82
N GLN A 147 19.25 -4.40 0.92
CA GLN A 147 18.13 -5.19 0.41
C GLN A 147 16.84 -4.93 1.20
N ILE A 148 16.92 -4.76 2.53
CA ILE A 148 15.77 -4.37 3.34
C ILE A 148 15.24 -3.01 2.89
N TYR A 149 16.13 -2.05 2.63
CA TYR A 149 15.76 -0.73 2.11
C TYR A 149 15.02 -0.86 0.76
N ASP A 150 15.54 -1.67 -0.17
CA ASP A 150 14.90 -1.91 -1.47
C ASP A 150 13.53 -2.58 -1.33
N VAL A 151 13.37 -3.52 -0.40
CA VAL A 151 12.08 -4.17 -0.10
C VAL A 151 11.05 -3.14 0.36
N LEU A 152 11.45 -2.25 1.26
CA LEU A 152 10.56 -1.23 1.85
C LEU A 152 10.31 -0.03 0.93
N ASN A 153 11.18 0.20 -0.07
CA ASN A 153 11.12 1.34 -0.99
C ASN A 153 11.13 0.88 -2.47
N PRO A 154 10.14 0.09 -2.91
CA PRO A 154 10.15 -0.45 -4.25
C PRO A 154 9.95 0.64 -5.31
N SER A 155 10.83 0.66 -6.31
CA SER A 155 10.74 1.59 -7.44
C SER A 155 9.52 1.33 -8.32
N SER A 156 9.22 2.26 -9.23
CA SER A 156 8.11 2.12 -10.21
C SER A 156 8.23 0.86 -11.06
N GLU A 157 9.44 0.35 -11.27
CA GLU A 157 9.69 -0.91 -12.00
C GLU A 157 9.02 -2.13 -11.34
N ALA A 158 8.67 -2.05 -10.06
CA ALA A 158 7.89 -3.08 -9.36
C ALA A 158 6.56 -3.40 -10.05
N ALA A 159 6.01 -2.48 -10.84
CA ALA A 159 4.79 -2.68 -11.62
C ALA A 159 4.93 -3.76 -12.70
N LYS A 160 6.15 -4.02 -13.18
CA LYS A 160 6.42 -4.84 -14.37
C LYS A 160 6.45 -6.36 -14.11
N TYR A 161 6.46 -6.78 -12.84
CA TYR A 161 6.61 -8.18 -12.40
C TYR A 161 5.38 -8.68 -11.67
#